data_AF-A0A5E6XYW5-F1
#
_entry.id   AF-A0A5E6XYW5-F1
#
_cell.length_a   1.000
_cell.length_b   1.000
_cell.length_c   1.000
_cell.angle_alpha   90.00
_cell.angle_beta   90.00
_cell.angle_gamma   90.00
#
_symmetry.space_group_name_H-M   'P 1'
#
loop_
_entity.id
_entity.type
_entity.pdbx_description
1 polymer ?
#
loop_
_entity_poly.entity_id
_entity_poly.type
_entity_poly.pdbx_seq_one_letter_code
_entity_poly.pdbx_strand_id
1 'polypeptide(L)'
;MRAYDENRGIEVGALLGLEDEKGREQWLFLAPDAAGLKVDVVGQPITVITPRSPLGKGLLGKCEGDEGEILVAGTRQQFAVTEVL
;
A
#
# COMPACT_ATOMS: atom_id res chain seq x y z
N MET A 1 -5.48 -16.54 2.49
CA MET A 1 -5.63 -15.39 1.57
C MET A 1 -7.11 -15.08 1.51
N ARG A 2 -7.54 -13.97 2.11
CA ARG A 2 -8.93 -13.49 1.97
C ARG A 2 -8.98 -12.67 0.69
N ALA A 3 -10.04 -12.81 -0.10
CA ALA A 3 -10.26 -11.97 -1.26
C ALA A 3 -10.54 -10.54 -0.80
N TYR A 4 -10.04 -9.55 -1.55
CA TYR A 4 -10.39 -8.15 -1.36
C TYR A 4 -11.91 -7.97 -1.40
N ASP A 5 -12.44 -7.15 -0.49
CA ASP A 5 -13.86 -6.84 -0.39
C ASP A 5 -13.97 -5.32 -0.30
N GLU A 6 -14.43 -4.69 -1.37
CA GLU A 6 -14.61 -3.24 -1.52
C GLU A 6 -15.48 -2.64 -0.40
N ASN A 7 -16.37 -3.43 0.21
CA ASN A 7 -17.20 -2.98 1.35
C ASN A 7 -16.43 -2.98 2.70
N ARG A 8 -15.29 -3.67 2.78
CA ARG A 8 -14.37 -3.64 3.93
C ARG A 8 -13.14 -2.75 3.69
N GLY A 9 -12.82 -2.48 2.43
CA GLY A 9 -11.63 -1.77 2.02
C GLY A 9 -10.36 -2.60 2.19
N ILE A 10 -9.23 -1.92 2.16
CA ILE A 10 -7.91 -2.55 2.25
C ILE A 10 -7.70 -3.16 3.65
N GLU A 11 -7.43 -4.46 3.70
CA GLU A 11 -7.12 -5.24 4.91
C GLU A 11 -5.71 -5.86 4.85
N VAL A 12 -5.29 -6.43 5.99
CA VAL A 12 -4.04 -7.20 6.08
C VAL A 12 -4.09 -8.42 5.17
N GLY A 13 -3.05 -8.57 4.35
CA GLY A 13 -2.90 -9.61 3.33
C GLY A 13 -3.22 -9.14 1.92
N ALA A 14 -3.60 -7.87 1.74
CA ALA A 14 -3.86 -7.27 0.43
C ALA A 14 -2.57 -6.80 -0.26
N LEU A 15 -2.55 -6.93 -1.58
CA LEU A 15 -1.52 -6.36 -2.45
C LEU A 15 -2.10 -5.12 -3.15
N LEU A 16 -1.37 -4.02 -3.13
CA LEU A 16 -1.86 -2.70 -3.48
C LEU A 16 -0.94 -2.05 -4.49
N GLY A 17 -1.48 -1.60 -5.61
CA GLY A 17 -0.83 -0.68 -6.52
C GLY A 17 -1.01 0.74 -6.02
N LEU A 18 0.09 1.45 -5.80
CA LEU A 18 0.08 2.88 -5.51
C LEU A 18 0.81 3.66 -6.58
N GLU A 19 0.26 4.79 -6.98
CA GLU A 19 0.94 5.78 -7.81
C GLU A 19 1.36 6.99 -6.97
N ASP A 20 2.61 7.45 -7.11
CA ASP A 20 3.09 8.69 -6.48
C ASP A 20 2.79 9.93 -7.34
N GLU A 21 3.01 11.13 -6.79
CA GLU A 21 2.84 12.41 -7.51
C GLU A 21 3.69 12.55 -8.79
N LYS A 22 4.68 11.67 -8.99
CA LYS A 22 5.54 11.65 -10.18
C LYS A 22 5.06 10.64 -11.22
N GLY A 23 3.90 10.01 -11.01
CA GLY A 23 3.36 8.97 -11.87
C GLY A 23 4.13 7.65 -11.77
N ARG A 24 4.82 7.40 -10.65
CA ARG A 24 5.52 6.13 -10.43
C ARG A 24 4.61 5.17 -9.70
N GLU A 25 4.31 4.07 -10.37
CA GLU A 25 3.63 2.94 -9.76
C GLU A 25 4.60 2.14 -8.88
N GLN A 26 4.15 1.82 -7.67
CA GLN A 26 4.83 0.94 -6.74
C GLN A 26 3.83 -0.04 -6.13
N TRP A 27 4.28 -1.27 -5.96
CA TRP A 27 3.47 -2.31 -5.35
C TRP A 27 3.75 -2.40 -3.86
N LEU A 28 2.70 -2.53 -3.06
CA LEU A 28 2.78 -2.63 -1.62
C LEU A 28 2.01 -3.84 -1.11
N PHE A 29 2.61 -4.58 -0.19
CA PHE A 29 1.96 -5.72 0.42
C PHE A 29 1.73 -5.48 1.91
N LEU A 30 0.46 -5.53 2.36
CA LEU A 30 0.10 -5.28 3.75
C LEU A 30 0.26 -6.56 4.58
N ALA A 31 1.44 -6.82 5.13
CA ALA A 31 1.68 -8.00 5.96
C ALA A 31 1.23 -7.81 7.43
N PRO A 32 0.73 -8.86 8.11
CA PRO A 32 0.36 -8.80 9.52
C PRO A 32 1.55 -8.51 10.43
N ASP A 33 2.67 -9.18 10.16
CA ASP A 33 3.95 -9.02 10.84
C ASP A 33 5.07 -9.20 9.80
N ALA A 34 6.17 -8.45 9.97
CA ALA A 34 7.22 -8.12 8.98
C ALA A 34 6.96 -6.83 8.18
N ALA A 35 7.62 -5.74 8.59
CA ALA A 35 7.65 -4.47 7.87
C ALA A 35 9.06 -4.19 7.31
N GLY A 36 9.14 -3.37 6.26
CA GLY A 36 10.40 -2.80 5.79
C GLY A 36 11.22 -3.70 4.88
N LEU A 37 10.63 -4.81 4.42
CA LEU A 37 11.24 -5.62 3.37
C LEU A 37 10.86 -5.05 2.01
N LYS A 38 11.83 -4.87 1.12
CA LYS A 38 11.57 -4.70 -0.31
C LYS A 38 11.85 -6.04 -0.98
N VAL A 39 10.87 -6.54 -1.69
CA VAL A 39 10.92 -7.80 -2.41
C VAL A 39 10.73 -7.50 -3.88
N ASP A 40 11.72 -7.83 -4.70
CA ASP A 40 11.56 -7.78 -6.14
C ASP A 40 10.90 -9.07 -6.62
N VAL A 41 9.67 -8.95 -7.10
CA VAL A 41 8.92 -10.07 -7.69
C VAL A 41 8.88 -9.85 -9.19
N VAL A 42 9.59 -10.68 -9.96
CA VAL A 42 9.59 -10.64 -11.44
C VAL A 42 9.98 -9.25 -11.99
N GLY A 43 10.91 -8.55 -11.32
CA GLY A 43 11.36 -7.22 -11.72
C GLY A 43 10.43 -6.07 -11.32
N GLN A 44 9.38 -6.36 -10.54
CA GLN A 44 8.55 -5.36 -9.89
C GLN A 44 8.92 -5.25 -8.41
N PRO A 45 9.40 -4.09 -7.94
CA PRO A 45 9.71 -3.90 -6.52
C PRO A 45 8.41 -3.79 -5.72
N ILE A 46 8.18 -4.77 -4.85
CA ILE A 46 7.08 -4.80 -3.89
C ILE A 46 7.62 -4.41 -2.51
N THR A 47 7.05 -3.39 -1.89
CA THR A 47 7.41 -3.03 -0.51
C THR A 47 6.43 -3.64 0.48
N VAL A 48 6.94 -4.46 1.38
CA VAL A 48 6.16 -5.07 2.45
C VAL A 48 6.05 -4.09 3.61
N ILE A 49 4.83 -3.72 3.94
CA ILE A 49 4.49 -2.81 5.03
C ILE A 49 3.57 -3.49 6.03
N THR A 50 3.49 -2.93 7.23
CA THR A 50 2.54 -3.38 8.24
C THR A 50 1.41 -2.37 8.41
N PRO A 51 0.22 -2.79 8.86
CA PRO A 51 -0.88 -1.89 9.22
C PRO A 51 -0.52 -0.86 10.29
N ARG A 52 0.56 -1.09 11.05
CA ARG A 52 1.07 -0.18 12.09
C ARG A 52 1.95 0.94 11.53
N SER A 53 2.47 0.77 10.32
CA SER A 53 3.31 1.78 9.64
C SER A 53 2.49 3.02 9.23
N PRO A 54 3.10 4.20 9.07
CA PRO A 54 2.37 5.40 8.64
C PRO A 54 1.59 5.18 7.35
N LEU A 55 2.22 4.49 6.40
CA LEU A 55 1.64 4.17 5.10
C LEU A 55 0.48 3.17 5.24
N GLY A 56 0.68 2.08 5.98
CA GLY A 56 -0.38 1.09 6.23
C GLY A 56 -1.59 1.67 6.96
N LYS A 57 -1.39 2.58 7.92
CA LYS A 57 -2.49 3.28 8.60
C LYS A 57 -3.29 4.17 7.66
N GLY A 58 -2.62 4.82 6.71
CA GLY A 58 -3.28 5.65 5.70
C GLY A 58 -4.07 4.85 4.69
N LEU A 59 -3.69 3.59 4.44
CA LEU A 59 -4.35 2.68 3.50
C LEU A 59 -5.48 1.88 4.12
N LEU A 60 -5.41 1.53 5.40
CA LEU A 60 -6.45 0.74 6.06
C LEU A 60 -7.82 1.41 5.91
N GLY A 61 -8.77 0.67 5.34
CA GLY A 61 -10.13 1.14 5.09
C GLY A 61 -10.31 2.06 3.86
N LYS A 62 -9.24 2.35 3.11
CA LYS A 62 -9.36 2.96 1.77
C LYS A 62 -9.77 1.92 0.73
N CYS A 63 -10.20 2.41 -0.43
CA CYS A 63 -10.55 1.60 -1.59
C CYS A 63 -9.70 1.97 -2.82
N GLU A 64 -9.80 1.16 -3.86
CA GLU A 64 -9.25 1.52 -5.17
C GLU A 64 -9.80 2.88 -5.64
N GLY A 65 -8.94 3.73 -6.18
CA GLY A 65 -9.25 5.10 -6.58
C GLY A 65 -9.15 6.14 -5.45
N ASP A 66 -8.93 5.74 -4.19
CA ASP A 66 -8.72 6.69 -3.10
C ASP A 66 -7.31 7.28 -3.12
N GLU A 67 -7.22 8.57 -2.83
CA GLU A 67 -5.95 9.29 -2.67
C GLU A 67 -5.66 9.57 -1.20
N GLY A 68 -4.38 9.60 -0.83
CA GLY A 68 -3.95 9.90 0.53
C GLY A 68 -2.60 10.59 0.59
N GLU A 69 -2.30 11.17 1.75
CA GLU A 69 -0.99 11.73 2.08
C GLU A 69 -0.44 11.02 3.31
N ILE A 70 0.85 10.70 3.27
CA ILE A 70 1.60 10.12 4.37
C ILE A 70 2.86 10.92 4.64
N LEU A 71 3.33 10.85 5.88
CA LEU A 71 4.65 11.35 6.26
C LEU A 71 5.62 10.17 6.36
N VAL A 72 6.55 10.07 5.41
CA VAL A 72 7.60 9.05 5.40
C VAL A 72 8.94 9.74 5.62
N ALA A 73 9.62 9.40 6.73
CA ALA A 73 10.93 9.96 7.07
C ALA A 73 10.98 11.51 7.04
N GLY A 74 9.89 12.18 7.43
CA GLY A 74 9.78 13.64 7.43
C GLY A 74 9.44 14.27 6.08
N THR A 75 9.27 13.46 5.03
CA THR A 75 8.79 13.91 3.71
C THR A 75 7.31 13.56 3.56
N ARG A 76 6.50 14.54 3.17
CA ARG A 76 5.11 14.28 2.74
C ARG A 76 5.15 13.63 1.36
N GLN A 77 4.52 12.48 1.23
CA GLN A 77 4.32 11.82 -0.04
C GLN A 77 2.82 11.65 -0.23
N GLN A 78 2.30 12.12 -1.36
CA GLN A 78 0.96 11.77 -1.78
C GLN A 78 0.99 10.46 -2.57
N PHE A 79 -0.10 9.74 -2.49
CA PHE A 79 -0.29 8.49 -3.22
C PHE A 79 -1.75 8.36 -3.63
N ALA A 80 -1.96 7.72 -4.77
CA ALA A 80 -3.26 7.27 -5.23
C ALA A 80 -3.27 5.74 -5.23
N VAL A 81 -4.33 5.13 -4.70
CA VAL A 81 -4.55 3.68 -4.80
C VAL A 81 -5.03 3.41 -6.22
N THR A 82 -4.21 2.78 -7.04
CA THR A 82 -4.55 2.46 -8.43
C THR A 82 -5.17 1.08 -8.58
N GLU A 83 -4.77 0.12 -7.74
CA GLU A 83 -5.24 -1.25 -7.83
C GLU A 83 -5.20 -1.95 -6.46
N VAL A 84 -6.18 -2.83 -6.18
CA VAL A 84 -6.20 -3.67 -4.98
C VAL A 84 -6.49 -5.14 -5.32
N LEU A 85 -5.60 -6.04 -4.88
CA LEU A 85 -5.63 -7.50 -5.13
C LEU A 85 -5.71 -8.32 -3.83
#